data_AF-B3S3E8-F1
#
_entry.id   AF-B3S3E8-F1
#
_cell.length_a   1.000
_cell.length_b   1.000
_cell.length_c   1.000
_cell.angle_alpha   90.00
_cell.angle_beta   90.00
_cell.angle_gamma   90.00
#
_symmetry.space_group_name_H-M   'P 1'
#
loop_
_entity.id
_entity.type
_entity.pdbx_description
1 polymer ?
#
loop_
_entity_poly.entity_id
_entity_poly.type
_entity_poly.pdbx_seq_one_letter_code
_entity_poly.pdbx_strand_id
1 'polypeptide(L)'
;QIQSKVKHLQKILAYPPLLTILRVNTVHFTIDEAEKMLRDIIEKRAERKLANLQILRHPVIPDVLMIPAQINNDITVVGKEVIVGSQCGMSVLRGANVFAIGIRGADPNIQIGDTVSVYADIHDICRDGTTAKFTEEKLFVGNGIAKISRRELFKGNNKPRGIAVEVSEPLYLFPALNGIGDEFVFLQNLPSVVASHVLNPHEGDTILDMCSAPGGKATHIATLMKNKGTIIALDKSKSKLHKIKSNAERLNLSCIEVFAFDSTKAVADICQCQEGLRCPPFALESFDRILLDPPCSGMGQRPCLAYKMSAKELRSYSCYQRKLLSQAFQLLKVGGILVYCTCTLTLSENERNISWALSNYPELELCNQSPYLGCPGIQVEGLNKDQANSLQRFDPINIADSILRYHESPGEYFRSECTYSMKFKS
;
A
#
# COMPACT_ATOMS: atom_id res chain seq x y z
N GLN A 1 28.51 0.57 -11.91
CA GLN A 1 27.16 1.05 -12.34
C GLN A 1 26.02 0.47 -11.51
N ILE A 2 25.90 -0.87 -11.35
CA ILE A 2 24.80 -1.51 -10.59
C ILE A 2 24.77 -1.08 -9.11
N GLN A 3 25.91 -1.11 -8.41
CA GLN A 3 25.96 -0.70 -7.00
C GLN A 3 25.52 0.75 -6.75
N SER A 4 25.80 1.64 -7.71
CA SER A 4 25.35 3.05 -7.64
C SER A 4 23.83 3.16 -7.78
N LYS A 5 23.22 2.43 -8.74
CA LYS A 5 21.75 2.35 -8.87
C LYS A 5 21.09 1.77 -7.61
N VAL A 6 21.69 0.75 -7.01
CA VAL A 6 21.17 0.15 -5.75
C VAL A 6 21.24 1.14 -4.59
N LYS A 7 22.38 1.83 -4.40
CA LYS A 7 22.50 2.86 -3.36
C LYS A 7 21.50 3.99 -3.55
N HIS A 8 21.29 4.41 -4.78
CA HIS A 8 20.30 5.44 -5.12
C HIS A 8 18.86 4.97 -4.83
N LEU A 9 18.52 3.74 -5.22
CA LEU A 9 17.24 3.11 -4.91
C LEU A 9 16.98 3.05 -3.40
N GLN A 10 17.96 2.60 -2.61
CA GLN A 10 17.87 2.53 -1.15
C GLN A 10 17.55 3.90 -0.55
N LYS A 11 18.22 4.95 -1.05
CA LYS A 11 17.97 6.32 -0.61
C LYS A 11 16.52 6.76 -0.91
N ILE A 12 16.00 6.46 -2.10
CA ILE A 12 14.64 6.85 -2.49
C ILE A 12 13.58 6.09 -1.69
N LEU A 13 13.80 4.80 -1.45
CA LEU A 13 12.88 3.96 -0.68
C LEU A 13 12.72 4.47 0.75
N ALA A 14 13.74 5.07 1.34
CA ALA A 14 13.68 5.66 2.67
C ALA A 14 12.74 6.89 2.77
N TYR A 15 12.45 7.55 1.64
CA TYR A 15 11.56 8.71 1.61
C TYR A 15 10.10 8.32 1.36
N PRO A 16 9.14 8.98 2.03
CA PRO A 16 7.73 8.75 1.76
C PRO A 16 7.36 9.20 0.33
N PRO A 17 6.31 8.62 -0.27
CA PRO A 17 5.68 9.19 -1.46
C PRO A 17 5.20 10.61 -1.17
N LEU A 18 5.47 11.57 -2.06
CA LEU A 18 5.06 12.97 -1.88
C LEU A 18 3.62 13.26 -2.31
N LEU A 19 2.87 12.23 -2.70
CA LEU A 19 1.47 12.34 -3.09
C LEU A 19 0.67 11.38 -2.22
N THR A 20 -0.28 11.91 -1.47
CA THR A 20 -1.33 11.13 -0.83
C THR A 20 -2.43 10.86 -1.85
N ILE A 21 -2.79 9.59 -2.02
CA ILE A 21 -3.73 9.13 -3.03
C ILE A 21 -5.01 8.67 -2.35
N LEU A 22 -6.12 9.28 -2.74
CA LEU A 22 -7.45 9.03 -2.19
C LEU A 22 -8.36 8.54 -3.31
N ARG A 23 -8.81 7.30 -3.16
CA ARG A 23 -9.81 6.72 -4.03
C ARG A 23 -11.19 7.14 -3.57
N VAL A 24 -12.01 7.66 -4.47
CA VAL A 24 -13.40 8.05 -4.19
C VAL A 24 -14.33 6.83 -4.27
N ASN A 25 -15.30 6.75 -3.36
CA ASN A 25 -16.38 5.78 -3.40
C ASN A 25 -17.48 6.24 -4.38
N THR A 26 -17.27 5.96 -5.66
CA THR A 26 -18.15 6.41 -6.74
C THR A 26 -19.51 5.71 -6.82
N VAL A 27 -19.79 4.75 -5.93
CA VAL A 27 -21.13 4.16 -5.78
C VAL A 27 -22.13 5.19 -5.24
N HIS A 28 -21.67 6.05 -4.32
CA HIS A 28 -22.53 6.97 -3.57
C HIS A 28 -22.18 8.43 -3.77
N PHE A 29 -20.96 8.74 -4.20
CA PHE A 29 -20.45 10.11 -4.31
C PHE A 29 -19.80 10.36 -5.66
N THR A 30 -20.09 11.49 -6.27
CA THR A 30 -19.31 11.98 -7.40
C THR A 30 -17.94 12.48 -6.94
N ILE A 31 -16.97 12.55 -7.85
CA ILE A 31 -15.66 13.12 -7.53
C ILE A 31 -15.76 14.60 -7.11
N ASP A 32 -16.71 15.35 -7.69
CA ASP A 32 -16.96 16.75 -7.34
C ASP A 32 -17.46 16.89 -5.89
N GLU A 33 -18.41 16.05 -5.47
CA GLU A 33 -18.93 16.02 -4.10
C GLU A 33 -17.84 15.62 -3.11
N ALA A 34 -17.09 14.55 -3.40
CA ALA A 34 -16.01 14.07 -2.56
C ALA A 34 -14.90 15.13 -2.40
N GLU A 35 -14.53 15.80 -3.48
CA GLU A 35 -13.55 16.89 -3.45
C GLU A 35 -14.04 18.04 -2.56
N LYS A 36 -15.27 18.50 -2.77
CA LYS A 36 -15.86 19.59 -1.97
C LYS A 36 -15.92 19.23 -0.49
N MET A 37 -16.43 18.05 -0.16
CA MET A 37 -16.49 17.57 1.23
C MET A 37 -15.11 17.48 1.87
N LEU A 38 -14.12 17.01 1.12
CA LEU A 38 -12.75 16.92 1.61
C LEU A 38 -12.14 18.31 1.85
N ARG A 39 -12.38 19.28 0.95
CA ARG A 39 -11.99 20.69 1.16
C ARG A 39 -12.62 21.25 2.43
N ASP A 40 -13.93 21.09 2.59
CA ASP A 40 -14.65 21.59 3.77
C ASP A 40 -14.12 20.98 5.08
N ILE A 41 -13.78 19.68 5.08
CA ILE A 41 -13.22 19.02 6.28
C ILE A 41 -11.81 19.54 6.57
N ILE A 42 -10.97 19.66 5.54
CA ILE A 42 -9.59 20.16 5.71
C ILE A 42 -9.62 21.61 6.21
N GLU A 43 -10.48 22.48 5.66
CA GLU A 43 -10.63 23.87 6.10
C GLU A 43 -11.14 23.97 7.55
N LYS A 44 -12.15 23.18 7.93
CA LYS A 44 -12.68 23.17 9.30
C LYS A 44 -11.71 22.62 10.32
N ARG A 45 -10.89 21.62 9.95
CA ARG A 45 -9.87 21.03 10.82
C ARG A 45 -8.53 21.75 10.76
N ALA A 46 -8.34 22.69 9.84
CA ALA A 46 -7.10 23.42 9.71
C ALA A 46 -6.84 24.24 10.98
N GLU A 47 -6.12 23.63 11.93
CA GLU A 47 -4.97 24.29 12.52
C GLU A 47 -4.24 25.01 11.38
N ARG A 48 -3.92 26.30 11.54
CA ARG A 48 -3.45 27.24 10.49
C ARG A 48 -2.44 26.70 9.45
N LYS A 49 -1.77 25.57 9.73
CA LYS A 49 -0.79 24.88 8.89
C LYS A 49 -1.37 24.14 7.66
N LEU A 50 -2.65 23.74 7.65
CA LEU A 50 -3.23 22.95 6.54
C LEU A 50 -4.01 23.77 5.50
N ALA A 51 -4.18 25.08 5.71
CA ALA A 51 -5.03 25.95 4.89
C ALA A 51 -4.59 26.07 3.41
N ASN A 52 -3.34 25.73 3.10
CA ASN A 52 -2.78 25.83 1.74
C ASN A 52 -2.64 24.47 1.03
N LEU A 53 -3.25 23.40 1.56
CA LEU A 53 -3.20 22.09 0.90
C LEU A 53 -4.04 22.10 -0.39
N GLN A 54 -3.41 21.70 -1.48
CA GLN A 54 -4.09 21.55 -2.76
C GLN A 54 -4.68 20.15 -2.88
N ILE A 55 -5.97 20.07 -3.19
CA ILE A 55 -6.61 18.84 -3.63
C ILE A 55 -6.65 18.88 -5.15
N LEU A 56 -6.09 17.87 -5.79
CA LEU A 56 -6.00 17.73 -7.24
C LEU A 56 -6.77 16.48 -7.68
N ARG A 57 -7.32 16.49 -8.89
CA ARG A 57 -7.84 15.29 -9.53
C ARG A 57 -6.74 14.60 -10.30
N HIS A 58 -6.75 13.27 -10.31
CA HIS A 58 -5.89 12.54 -11.21
C HIS A 58 -6.42 12.69 -12.65
N PRO A 59 -5.62 13.12 -13.63
CA PRO A 59 -6.10 13.42 -14.98
C PRO A 59 -6.42 12.17 -15.81
N VAL A 60 -5.79 11.03 -15.49
CA VAL A 60 -6.08 9.74 -16.17
C VAL A 60 -7.09 8.87 -15.42
N ILE A 61 -7.03 8.81 -14.09
CA ILE A 61 -7.86 7.92 -13.28
C ILE A 61 -9.03 8.73 -12.69
N PRO A 62 -10.28 8.47 -13.12
CA PRO A 62 -11.41 9.38 -12.86
C PRO A 62 -11.92 9.35 -11.41
N ASP A 63 -11.59 8.33 -10.62
CA ASP A 63 -12.05 8.14 -9.24
C ASP A 63 -10.96 8.43 -8.20
N VAL A 64 -9.95 9.24 -8.56
CA VAL A 64 -8.80 9.55 -7.69
C VAL A 64 -8.64 11.04 -7.43
N LEU A 65 -8.54 11.38 -6.15
CA LEU A 65 -8.05 12.65 -5.64
C LEU A 65 -6.61 12.49 -5.13
N MET A 66 -5.82 13.53 -5.27
CA MET A 66 -4.42 13.58 -4.88
C MET A 66 -4.18 14.80 -4.00
N ILE A 67 -3.41 14.61 -2.94
CA ILE A 67 -2.95 15.71 -2.08
C ILE A 67 -1.41 15.67 -2.05
N PRO A 68 -0.74 16.66 -2.65
CA PRO A 68 0.70 16.81 -2.55
C PRO A 68 1.14 17.12 -1.12
N ALA A 69 2.22 16.47 -0.68
CA ALA A 69 2.87 16.75 0.58
C ALA A 69 3.60 18.11 0.52
N GLN A 70 3.58 18.85 1.63
CA GLN A 70 4.46 20.00 1.80
C GLN A 70 5.69 19.59 2.61
N ILE A 71 6.89 19.92 2.13
CA ILE A 71 8.14 19.59 2.82
C ILE A 71 8.50 20.77 3.71
N ASN A 72 8.78 20.50 4.99
CA ASN A 72 9.21 21.51 5.93
C ASN A 72 10.73 21.42 6.12
N ASN A 73 11.47 22.31 5.46
CA ASN A 73 12.93 22.35 5.51
C ASN A 73 13.49 23.16 6.69
N ASP A 74 12.66 24.01 7.32
CA ASP A 74 13.09 24.98 8.32
C ASP A 74 12.82 24.50 9.76
N ILE A 75 12.96 23.19 10.00
CA ILE A 75 12.74 22.61 11.34
C ILE A 75 14.03 22.69 12.15
N THR A 76 13.97 23.42 13.26
CA THR A 76 15.06 23.42 14.24
C THR A 76 14.88 22.25 15.20
N VAL A 77 15.89 21.39 15.27
CA VAL A 77 15.93 20.28 16.24
C VAL A 77 16.01 20.83 17.66
N VAL A 78 15.26 20.24 18.58
CA VAL A 78 15.28 20.57 20.00
C VAL A 78 16.13 19.59 20.81
N GLY A 79 16.59 20.02 22.00
CA GLY A 79 17.51 19.22 22.80
C GLY A 79 16.94 17.93 23.40
N LYS A 80 15.62 17.87 23.66
CA LYS A 80 14.95 16.69 24.24
C LYS A 80 14.59 15.71 23.12
N GLU A 81 15.14 14.50 23.16
CA GLU A 81 14.95 13.50 22.11
C GLU A 81 13.98 12.37 22.51
N VAL A 82 13.21 11.88 21.55
CA VAL A 82 12.43 10.64 21.63
C VAL A 82 12.88 9.71 20.52
N ILE A 83 13.30 8.49 20.86
CA ILE A 83 13.72 7.46 19.91
C ILE A 83 12.58 6.48 19.71
N VAL A 84 12.16 6.28 18.46
CA VAL A 84 11.11 5.32 18.08
C VAL A 84 11.69 4.22 17.20
N GLY A 85 11.04 3.06 17.17
CA GLY A 85 11.43 1.99 16.24
C GLY A 85 11.17 2.38 14.78
N SER A 86 11.84 1.70 13.84
CA SER A 86 11.78 2.00 12.40
C SER A 86 10.34 2.05 11.85
N GLN A 87 9.47 1.11 12.24
CA GLN A 87 8.05 1.05 11.85
C GLN A 87 7.23 2.26 12.33
N CYS A 88 7.50 2.71 13.56
CA CYS A 88 6.88 3.92 14.09
C CYS A 88 7.39 5.15 13.32
N GLY A 89 8.69 5.23 13.06
CA GLY A 89 9.30 6.28 12.23
C GLY A 89 8.66 6.39 10.84
N MET A 90 8.48 5.27 10.15
CA MET A 90 7.81 5.21 8.85
C MET A 90 6.35 5.69 8.91
N SER A 91 5.65 5.43 10.01
CA SER A 91 4.28 5.90 10.21
C SER A 91 4.23 7.41 10.45
N VAL A 92 5.16 7.94 11.25
CA VAL A 92 5.29 9.40 11.49
C VAL A 92 5.62 10.14 10.20
N LEU A 93 6.52 9.59 9.37
CA LEU A 93 6.83 10.13 8.04
C LEU A 93 5.63 10.13 7.08
N ARG A 94 4.52 9.46 7.42
CA ARG A 94 3.25 9.50 6.69
C ARG A 94 2.15 10.27 7.44
N GLY A 95 2.52 11.14 8.39
CA GLY A 95 1.60 12.02 9.11
C GLY A 95 0.96 11.41 10.36
N ALA A 96 1.45 10.27 10.87
CA ALA A 96 0.94 9.71 12.12
C ALA A 96 1.57 10.36 13.36
N ASN A 97 0.80 10.39 14.46
CA ASN A 97 1.33 10.67 15.79
C ASN A 97 2.16 9.50 16.34
N VAL A 98 3.00 9.77 17.33
CA VAL A 98 3.78 8.72 18.02
C VAL A 98 2.94 8.13 19.14
N PHE A 99 2.60 6.85 19.01
CA PHE A 99 1.97 6.08 20.07
C PHE A 99 3.01 5.55 21.06
N ALA A 100 2.66 5.46 22.33
CA ALA A 100 3.57 5.03 23.40
C ALA A 100 4.28 3.69 23.11
N ILE A 101 3.56 2.73 22.52
CA ILE A 101 4.11 1.42 22.14
C ILE A 101 5.28 1.51 21.14
N GLY A 102 5.36 2.58 20.35
CA GLY A 102 6.39 2.79 19.34
C GLY A 102 7.68 3.41 19.88
N ILE A 103 7.67 3.98 21.09
CA ILE A 103 8.83 4.64 21.71
C ILE A 103 9.77 3.60 22.30
N ARG A 104 11.06 3.66 21.94
CA ARG A 104 12.13 2.82 22.47
C ARG A 104 12.92 3.53 23.57
N GLY A 105 13.32 4.77 23.31
CA GLY A 105 14.08 5.61 24.23
C GLY A 105 13.48 7.01 24.31
N ALA A 106 13.76 7.73 25.40
CA ALA A 106 13.30 9.10 25.59
C ALA A 106 14.29 9.84 26.50
N ASP A 107 14.48 11.14 26.34
CA ASP A 107 15.31 11.92 27.26
C ASP A 107 14.79 11.80 28.72
N PRO A 108 15.67 11.63 29.73
CA PRO A 108 15.30 11.46 31.13
C PRO A 108 14.39 12.56 31.69
N ASN A 109 14.49 13.77 31.13
CA ASN A 109 13.83 14.96 31.65
C ASN A 109 12.52 15.31 30.92
N ILE A 110 12.00 14.44 30.06
CA ILE A 110 10.74 14.67 29.35
C ILE A 110 9.54 14.62 30.30
N GLN A 111 8.81 15.72 30.32
CA GLN A 111 7.52 15.96 30.98
C GLN A 111 6.43 16.19 29.94
N ILE A 112 5.18 16.12 30.39
CA ILE A 112 4.01 16.45 29.55
C ILE A 112 4.08 17.93 29.18
N GLY A 113 3.84 18.24 27.89
CA GLY A 113 3.89 19.59 27.34
C GLY A 113 5.25 19.99 26.77
N ASP A 114 6.31 19.22 27.01
CA ASP A 114 7.62 19.48 26.42
C ASP A 114 7.59 19.37 24.89
N THR A 115 8.30 20.27 24.22
CA THR A 115 8.66 20.09 22.82
C THR A 115 9.82 19.10 22.73
N VAL A 116 9.68 18.09 21.87
CA VAL A 116 10.65 17.01 21.69
C VAL A 116 10.94 16.77 20.21
N SER A 117 12.18 16.38 19.90
CA SER A 117 12.57 15.92 18.58
C SER A 117 12.46 14.40 18.51
N VAL A 118 11.73 13.91 17.51
CA VAL A 118 11.49 12.48 17.30
C VAL A 118 12.48 11.94 16.28
N TYR A 119 13.14 10.83 16.64
CA TYR A 119 14.08 10.12 15.80
C TYR A 119 13.67 8.67 15.61
N ALA A 120 13.75 8.18 14.38
CA ALA A 120 13.61 6.78 14.07
C ALA A 120 14.96 6.07 14.17
N ASP A 121 15.03 5.02 14.98
CA ASP A 121 16.11 4.06 14.97
C ASP A 121 15.96 3.16 13.75
N ILE A 122 16.81 3.39 12.74
CA ILE A 122 16.75 2.70 11.45
C ILE A 122 17.29 1.27 11.51
N HIS A 123 18.08 0.94 12.54
CA HIS A 123 18.64 -0.41 12.74
C HIS A 123 17.86 -1.22 13.78
N ASP A 124 16.92 -0.58 14.50
CA ASP A 124 16.13 -1.16 15.60
C ASP A 124 17.00 -1.83 16.68
N ILE A 125 18.09 -1.16 17.07
CA ILE A 125 19.06 -1.59 18.08
C ILE A 125 18.86 -0.90 19.45
N CYS A 126 18.09 0.18 19.50
CA CYS A 126 17.72 0.90 20.71
C CYS A 126 16.86 0.00 21.60
N ARG A 127 17.30 -0.21 22.84
CA ARG A 127 16.60 -1.04 23.82
C ARG A 127 15.47 -0.23 24.48
N ASP A 128 14.38 -0.92 24.81
CA ASP A 128 13.28 -0.29 25.53
C ASP A 128 13.75 0.28 26.87
N GLY A 129 13.46 1.56 27.10
CA GLY A 129 13.79 2.26 28.34
C GLY A 129 15.16 2.92 28.34
N THR A 130 15.90 2.95 27.22
CA THR A 130 17.20 3.65 27.15
C THR A 130 17.08 5.10 27.62
N THR A 131 17.92 5.49 28.60
CA THR A 131 18.07 6.85 29.14
C THR A 131 19.26 7.59 28.53
N ALA A 132 20.33 6.87 28.19
CA ALA A 132 21.52 7.44 27.60
C ALA A 132 21.19 8.03 26.22
N LYS A 133 21.90 9.09 25.83
CA LYS A 133 21.75 9.67 24.50
C LYS A 133 22.08 8.61 23.46
N PHE A 134 21.14 8.36 22.54
CA PHE A 134 21.34 7.41 21.45
C PHE A 134 22.26 8.02 20.40
N THR A 135 23.46 7.45 20.28
CA THR A 135 24.57 7.95 19.42
C THR A 135 24.68 7.23 18.09
N GLU A 136 24.00 6.09 17.95
CA GLU A 136 23.97 5.32 16.71
C GLU A 136 23.17 6.07 15.62
N GLU A 137 23.26 5.57 14.39
CA GLU A 137 22.58 6.15 13.24
C GLU A 137 21.05 6.22 13.46
N LYS A 138 20.51 7.43 13.37
CA LYS A 138 19.09 7.72 13.62
C LYS A 138 18.59 8.77 12.63
N LEU A 139 17.34 8.65 12.21
CA LEU A 139 16.71 9.58 11.27
C LEU A 139 15.76 10.52 11.99
N PHE A 140 15.96 11.83 11.86
CA PHE A 140 14.99 12.81 12.35
C PHE A 140 13.69 12.74 11.54
N VAL A 141 12.54 12.65 12.21
CA VAL A 141 11.22 12.55 11.54
C VAL A 141 10.29 13.74 11.81
N GLY A 142 10.60 14.56 12.81
CA GLY A 142 9.85 15.78 13.14
C GLY A 142 9.93 16.15 14.61
N ASN A 143 9.41 17.34 14.96
CA ASN A 143 9.18 17.74 16.34
C ASN A 143 7.73 17.47 16.75
N GLY A 144 7.50 17.33 18.05
CA GLY A 144 6.17 17.18 18.61
C GLY A 144 6.09 17.60 20.08
N ILE A 145 4.88 17.54 20.61
CA ILE A 145 4.58 17.82 22.02
C ILE A 145 4.37 16.52 22.77
N ALA A 146 5.14 16.32 23.83
CA ALA A 146 5.01 15.16 24.70
C ALA A 146 3.65 15.18 25.42
N LYS A 147 2.89 14.08 25.28
CA LYS A 147 1.60 13.87 25.96
C LYS A 147 1.71 12.91 27.15
N ILE A 148 2.81 12.17 27.24
CA ILE A 148 3.11 11.24 28.31
C ILE A 148 4.54 11.52 28.78
N SER A 149 4.73 11.62 30.11
CA SER A 149 6.06 11.79 30.70
C SER A 149 6.92 10.54 30.50
N ARG A 150 8.25 10.67 30.52
CA ARG A 150 9.13 9.49 30.46
C ARG A 150 8.85 8.51 31.60
N ARG A 151 8.66 9.04 32.83
CA ARG A 151 8.42 8.22 34.01
C ARG A 151 7.22 7.31 33.82
N GLU A 152 6.17 7.82 33.18
CA GLU A 152 4.95 7.07 32.89
C GLU A 152 5.12 6.09 31.72
N LEU A 153 5.83 6.49 30.64
CA LEU A 153 6.11 5.63 29.49
C LEU A 153 6.78 4.31 29.88
N PHE A 154 7.68 4.36 30.86
CA PHE A 154 8.46 3.21 31.31
C PHE A 154 8.13 2.80 32.75
N LYS A 155 6.92 3.13 33.23
CA LYS A 155 6.45 2.70 34.56
C LYS A 155 6.05 1.23 34.53
N GLY A 156 6.90 0.35 35.07
CA GLY A 156 6.65 -1.09 35.12
C GLY A 156 6.84 -1.77 33.77
N ASN A 157 6.24 -2.94 33.59
CA ASN A 157 6.53 -3.80 32.43
C ASN A 157 5.68 -3.50 31.19
N ASN A 158 4.58 -2.74 31.34
CA ASN A 158 3.65 -2.46 30.24
C ASN A 158 3.64 -0.98 29.91
N LYS A 159 3.87 -0.65 28.64
CA LYS A 159 3.73 0.72 28.14
C LYS A 159 2.25 1.15 28.13
N PRO A 160 1.96 2.43 28.39
CA PRO A 160 0.60 2.96 28.27
C PRO A 160 0.08 2.82 26.83
N ARG A 161 -1.23 2.88 26.65
CA ARG A 161 -1.87 2.95 25.33
C ARG A 161 -2.20 4.41 25.00
N GLY A 162 -2.13 4.77 23.73
CA GLY A 162 -2.47 6.11 23.24
C GLY A 162 -1.27 6.89 22.72
N ILE A 163 -1.54 8.16 22.40
CA ILE A 163 -0.57 9.09 21.84
C ILE A 163 0.40 9.53 22.93
N ALA A 164 1.69 9.33 22.70
CA ALA A 164 2.77 9.76 23.58
C ALA A 164 3.44 11.04 23.11
N VAL A 165 3.53 11.24 21.79
CA VAL A 165 3.95 12.51 21.18
C VAL A 165 2.96 12.87 20.10
N GLU A 166 2.34 14.04 20.24
CA GLU A 166 1.56 14.68 19.19
C GLU A 166 2.52 15.43 18.28
N VAL A 167 2.63 15.01 17.02
CA VAL A 167 3.61 15.55 16.08
C VAL A 167 3.11 16.90 15.59
N SER A 168 3.84 17.97 15.90
CA SER A 168 3.45 19.36 15.62
C SER A 168 4.22 19.96 14.44
N GLU A 169 5.44 19.49 14.17
CA GLU A 169 6.29 19.94 13.07
C GLU A 169 6.89 18.72 12.36
N PRO A 170 6.10 18.01 11.53
CA PRO A 170 6.60 16.87 10.77
C PRO A 170 7.53 17.33 9.65
N LEU A 171 8.51 16.50 9.29
CA LEU A 171 9.39 16.74 8.14
C LEU A 171 8.60 16.80 6.82
N TYR A 172 7.59 15.95 6.70
CA TYR A 172 6.64 15.92 5.59
C TYR A 172 5.25 16.17 6.12
N LEU A 173 4.66 17.30 5.74
CA LEU A 173 3.30 17.66 6.11
C LEU A 173 2.33 16.91 5.20
N PHE A 174 1.73 15.87 5.77
CA PHE A 174 0.57 15.18 5.23
C PHE A 174 -0.67 15.55 6.05
N PRO A 175 -1.86 15.70 5.43
CA PRO A 175 -3.08 15.82 6.20
C PRO A 175 -3.30 14.53 7.00
N ALA A 176 -3.70 14.66 8.28
CA ALA A 176 -4.10 13.52 9.09
C ALA A 176 -5.48 13.02 8.62
N LEU A 177 -5.50 12.15 7.60
CA LEU A 177 -6.74 11.66 6.97
C LEU A 177 -7.38 10.46 7.67
N ASN A 178 -6.80 9.99 8.77
CA ASN A 178 -7.40 8.90 9.54
C ASN A 178 -8.75 9.35 10.11
N GLY A 179 -9.82 8.63 9.76
CA GLY A 179 -11.18 8.98 10.19
C GLY A 179 -11.72 10.23 9.49
N ILE A 180 -11.21 10.57 8.30
CA ILE A 180 -11.72 11.66 7.45
C ILE A 180 -12.36 11.06 6.22
N GLY A 181 -13.65 11.36 6.04
CA GLY A 181 -14.39 10.96 4.85
C GLY A 181 -14.41 9.46 4.63
N ASP A 182 -14.45 8.71 5.74
CA ASP A 182 -14.33 7.27 5.76
C ASP A 182 -15.42 6.58 4.90
N GLU A 183 -16.54 7.25 4.67
CA GLU A 183 -17.65 6.78 3.83
C GLU A 183 -17.48 7.07 2.32
N PHE A 184 -16.70 8.11 1.97
CA PHE A 184 -16.61 8.62 0.59
C PHE A 184 -15.20 8.58 -0.02
N VAL A 185 -14.14 8.44 0.78
CA VAL A 185 -12.76 8.24 0.32
C VAL A 185 -12.09 7.05 1.01
N PHE A 186 -11.14 6.44 0.31
CA PHE A 186 -10.29 5.38 0.81
C PHE A 186 -8.83 5.69 0.49
N LEU A 187 -7.99 5.74 1.51
CA LEU A 187 -6.54 5.92 1.34
C LEU A 187 -5.94 4.67 0.68
N GLN A 188 -5.44 4.82 -0.54
CA GLN A 188 -4.91 3.70 -1.30
C GLN A 188 -3.79 4.15 -2.22
N ASN A 189 -2.69 3.43 -2.14
CA ASN A 189 -1.54 3.58 -3.01
C ASN A 189 -1.92 3.59 -4.51
N LEU A 190 -1.39 4.53 -5.29
CA LEU A 190 -1.75 4.74 -6.70
C LEU A 190 -1.63 3.46 -7.54
N PRO A 191 -0.54 2.69 -7.48
CA PRO A 191 -0.47 1.48 -8.28
C PRO A 191 -1.47 0.40 -7.85
N SER A 192 -1.90 0.41 -6.59
CA SER A 192 -2.96 -0.49 -6.12
C SER A 192 -4.32 -0.09 -6.70
N VAL A 193 -4.57 1.21 -6.91
CA VAL A 193 -5.74 1.72 -7.63
C VAL A 193 -5.64 1.34 -9.12
N VAL A 194 -4.47 1.51 -9.74
CA VAL A 194 -4.22 1.11 -11.13
C VAL A 194 -4.51 -0.38 -11.35
N ALA A 195 -4.11 -1.26 -10.43
CA ALA A 195 -4.36 -2.70 -10.56
C ALA A 195 -5.86 -3.02 -10.71
N SER A 196 -6.73 -2.36 -9.95
CA SER A 196 -8.19 -2.53 -10.04
C SER A 196 -8.76 -1.98 -11.35
N HIS A 197 -8.25 -0.85 -11.86
CA HIS A 197 -8.64 -0.33 -13.18
C HIS A 197 -8.16 -1.23 -14.34
N VAL A 198 -6.93 -1.75 -14.25
CA VAL A 198 -6.36 -2.68 -15.24
C VAL A 198 -7.16 -3.98 -15.31
N LEU A 199 -7.67 -4.46 -14.17
CA LEU A 199 -8.60 -5.60 -14.11
C LEU A 199 -9.85 -5.32 -14.94
N ASN A 200 -10.29 -4.05 -14.99
CA ASN A 200 -11.42 -3.55 -15.75
C ASN A 200 -12.71 -4.36 -15.50
N PRO A 201 -13.18 -4.45 -14.25
CA PRO A 201 -14.34 -5.24 -13.89
C PRO A 201 -15.64 -4.62 -14.45
N HIS A 202 -16.58 -5.46 -14.89
CA HIS A 202 -17.87 -5.03 -15.40
C HIS A 202 -19.01 -5.33 -14.41
N GLU A 203 -20.11 -4.57 -14.51
CA GLU A 203 -21.33 -4.87 -13.76
C GLU A 203 -21.79 -6.31 -14.07
N GLY A 204 -22.00 -7.11 -13.02
CA GLY A 204 -22.43 -8.51 -13.16
C GLY A 204 -21.31 -9.55 -13.24
N ASP A 205 -20.05 -9.15 -13.38
CA ASP A 205 -18.91 -10.10 -13.35
C ASP A 205 -18.87 -10.86 -12.02
N THR A 206 -18.40 -12.10 -12.08
CA THR A 206 -17.99 -12.88 -10.91
C THR A 206 -16.47 -12.82 -10.78
N ILE A 207 -15.98 -12.19 -9.71
CA ILE A 207 -14.56 -11.88 -9.52
C ILE A 207 -14.01 -12.56 -8.28
N LEU A 208 -12.81 -13.13 -8.40
CA LEU A 208 -12.05 -13.66 -7.27
C LEU A 208 -10.90 -12.71 -6.89
N ASP A 209 -10.87 -12.23 -5.65
CA ASP A 209 -9.69 -11.65 -5.02
C ASP A 209 -9.03 -12.70 -4.12
N MET A 210 -7.94 -13.30 -4.61
CA MET A 210 -7.33 -14.46 -3.96
C MET A 210 -6.59 -14.13 -2.66
N CYS A 211 -6.22 -12.87 -2.42
CA CYS A 211 -5.38 -12.46 -1.28
C CYS A 211 -5.84 -11.09 -0.77
N SER A 212 -7.09 -11.03 -0.31
CA SER A 212 -7.83 -9.78 -0.30
C SER A 212 -7.48 -8.84 0.85
N ALA A 213 -7.05 -9.34 2.01
CA ALA A 213 -6.93 -8.48 3.18
C ALA A 213 -5.87 -7.38 3.00
N PRO A 214 -6.17 -6.11 3.36
CA PRO A 214 -7.33 -5.65 4.16
C PRO A 214 -8.59 -5.26 3.37
N GLY A 215 -8.66 -5.54 2.07
CA GLY A 215 -9.85 -5.34 1.23
C GLY A 215 -9.82 -4.09 0.35
N GLY A 216 -8.68 -3.37 0.27
CA GLY A 216 -8.59 -2.12 -0.51
C GLY A 216 -8.89 -2.33 -2.00
N LYS A 217 -8.32 -3.36 -2.63
CA LYS A 217 -8.57 -3.68 -4.04
C LYS A 217 -9.95 -4.31 -4.26
N ALA A 218 -10.40 -5.23 -3.41
CA ALA A 218 -11.76 -5.79 -3.47
C ALA A 218 -12.84 -4.70 -3.38
N THR A 219 -12.74 -3.78 -2.42
CA THR A 219 -13.70 -2.66 -2.29
C THR A 219 -13.63 -1.69 -3.48
N HIS A 220 -12.46 -1.49 -4.07
CA HIS A 220 -12.33 -0.72 -5.30
C HIS A 220 -13.00 -1.42 -6.49
N ILE A 221 -12.75 -2.72 -6.67
CA ILE A 221 -13.41 -3.52 -7.72
C ILE A 221 -14.93 -3.44 -7.56
N ALA A 222 -15.45 -3.58 -6.34
CA ALA A 222 -16.88 -3.41 -6.05
C ALA A 222 -17.39 -2.03 -6.45
N THR A 223 -16.60 -0.99 -6.18
CA THR A 223 -16.92 0.40 -6.55
C THR A 223 -17.00 0.55 -8.08
N LEU A 224 -16.03 0.01 -8.83
CA LEU A 224 -16.00 0.03 -10.29
C LEU A 224 -17.16 -0.75 -10.93
N MET A 225 -17.58 -1.85 -10.30
CA MET A 225 -18.76 -2.62 -10.67
C MET A 225 -20.08 -1.98 -10.22
N LYS A 226 -20.05 -0.76 -9.67
CA LYS A 226 -21.21 -0.06 -9.09
C LYS A 226 -22.00 -0.93 -8.10
N ASN A 227 -21.28 -1.75 -7.33
CA ASN A 227 -21.82 -2.70 -6.37
C ASN A 227 -22.80 -3.73 -7.00
N LYS A 228 -22.63 -4.08 -8.29
CA LYS A 228 -23.43 -5.09 -9.00
C LYS A 228 -22.57 -6.23 -9.56
N GLY A 229 -22.88 -7.46 -9.18
CA GLY A 229 -22.11 -8.67 -9.49
C GLY A 229 -21.69 -9.36 -8.19
N THR A 230 -20.65 -10.17 -8.25
CA THR A 230 -20.17 -10.92 -7.07
C THR A 230 -18.66 -10.87 -6.98
N ILE A 231 -18.14 -10.51 -5.81
CA ILE A 231 -16.72 -10.54 -5.50
C ILE A 231 -16.49 -11.51 -4.37
N ILE A 232 -15.75 -12.57 -4.65
CA ILE A 232 -15.28 -13.53 -3.66
C ILE A 232 -13.91 -13.07 -3.16
N ALA A 233 -13.84 -12.67 -1.89
CA ALA A 233 -12.62 -12.21 -1.24
C ALA A 233 -12.06 -13.30 -0.30
N LEU A 234 -10.92 -13.87 -0.66
CA LEU A 234 -10.23 -14.88 0.14
C LEU A 234 -9.07 -14.26 0.92
N ASP A 235 -8.91 -14.67 2.19
CA ASP A 235 -7.65 -14.53 2.90
C ASP A 235 -7.46 -15.71 3.87
N LYS A 236 -6.24 -16.21 3.98
CA LYS A 236 -5.91 -17.33 4.88
C LYS A 236 -6.12 -16.98 6.35
N SER A 237 -5.96 -15.71 6.72
CA SER A 237 -5.99 -15.24 8.10
C SER A 237 -7.39 -14.83 8.52
N LYS A 238 -8.02 -15.64 9.38
CA LYS A 238 -9.32 -15.30 10.01
C LYS A 238 -9.29 -13.94 10.71
N SER A 239 -8.18 -13.59 11.35
CA SER A 239 -8.03 -12.32 12.06
C SER A 239 -7.97 -11.12 11.13
N LYS A 240 -7.74 -11.29 9.83
CA LYS A 240 -7.75 -10.18 8.87
C LYS A 240 -9.10 -9.96 8.20
N LEU A 241 -9.99 -10.95 8.21
CA LEU A 241 -11.29 -10.85 7.53
C LEU A 241 -12.18 -9.75 8.07
N HIS A 242 -12.14 -9.48 9.39
CA HIS A 242 -12.93 -8.39 9.98
C HIS A 242 -12.59 -7.04 9.34
N LYS A 243 -11.35 -6.83 8.87
CA LYS A 243 -10.96 -5.59 8.18
C LYS A 243 -11.60 -5.48 6.80
N ILE A 244 -11.67 -6.59 6.07
CA ILE A 244 -12.33 -6.63 4.75
C ILE A 244 -13.82 -6.30 4.94
N LYS A 245 -14.49 -7.01 5.86
CA LYS A 245 -15.91 -6.78 6.18
C LYS A 245 -16.17 -5.35 6.65
N SER A 246 -15.38 -4.86 7.60
CA SER A 246 -15.50 -3.48 8.10
C SER A 246 -15.28 -2.45 7.00
N ASN A 247 -14.33 -2.65 6.08
CA ASN A 247 -14.13 -1.75 4.95
C ASN A 247 -15.28 -1.81 3.94
N ALA A 248 -15.85 -2.99 3.68
CA ALA A 248 -17.01 -3.15 2.81
C ALA A 248 -18.26 -2.48 3.42
N GLU A 249 -18.53 -2.72 4.71
CA GLU A 249 -19.61 -2.09 5.47
C GLU A 249 -19.47 -0.56 5.50
N ARG A 250 -18.26 -0.07 5.80
CA ARG A 250 -17.95 1.38 5.83
C ARG A 250 -18.19 2.08 4.50
N LEU A 251 -17.94 1.40 3.38
CA LEU A 251 -18.18 1.91 2.03
C LEU A 251 -19.56 1.52 1.48
N ASN A 252 -20.40 0.87 2.29
CA ASN A 252 -21.74 0.38 1.94
C ASN A 252 -21.77 -0.53 0.69
N LEU A 253 -20.83 -1.48 0.64
CA LEU A 253 -20.66 -2.45 -0.45
C LEU A 253 -21.21 -3.81 -0.03
N SER A 254 -22.16 -4.34 -0.80
CA SER A 254 -22.87 -5.59 -0.50
C SER A 254 -22.47 -6.76 -1.40
N CYS A 255 -21.80 -6.50 -2.52
CA CYS A 255 -21.40 -7.55 -3.47
C CYS A 255 -20.13 -8.33 -3.08
N ILE A 256 -19.58 -8.11 -1.88
CA ILE A 256 -18.33 -8.73 -1.42
C ILE A 256 -18.64 -9.84 -0.42
N GLU A 257 -18.34 -11.08 -0.81
CA GLU A 257 -18.41 -12.26 0.04
C GLU A 257 -17.03 -12.65 0.53
N VAL A 258 -16.86 -12.78 1.85
CA VAL A 258 -15.53 -12.92 2.49
C VAL A 258 -15.37 -14.30 3.11
N PHE A 259 -14.32 -15.03 2.72
CA PHE A 259 -14.05 -16.39 3.22
C PHE A 259 -12.62 -16.53 3.78
N ALA A 260 -12.52 -17.26 4.90
CA ALA A 260 -11.23 -17.61 5.50
C ALA A 260 -10.70 -18.88 4.84
N PHE A 261 -9.89 -18.76 3.81
CA PHE A 261 -9.49 -19.91 3.00
C PHE A 261 -8.05 -19.78 2.48
N ASP A 262 -7.37 -20.92 2.33
CA ASP A 262 -6.03 -20.95 1.74
C ASP A 262 -6.15 -21.02 0.22
N SER A 263 -5.87 -19.90 -0.44
CA SER A 263 -6.01 -19.76 -1.89
C SER A 263 -5.10 -20.68 -2.70
N THR A 264 -4.11 -21.34 -2.08
CA THR A 264 -3.33 -22.41 -2.73
C THR A 264 -4.11 -23.72 -2.92
N LYS A 265 -5.33 -23.79 -2.37
CA LYS A 265 -6.24 -24.94 -2.43
C LYS A 265 -7.63 -24.54 -2.95
N ALA A 266 -7.71 -23.41 -3.65
CA ALA A 266 -8.98 -22.80 -4.04
C ALA A 266 -9.71 -23.57 -5.15
N VAL A 267 -9.01 -24.43 -5.90
CA VAL A 267 -9.62 -25.37 -6.85
C VAL A 267 -10.18 -26.57 -6.10
N ALA A 268 -11.44 -26.91 -6.37
CA ALA A 268 -12.10 -28.07 -5.79
C ALA A 268 -11.59 -29.37 -6.41
N ASP A 269 -11.37 -30.39 -5.57
CA ASP A 269 -11.20 -31.75 -6.06
C ASP A 269 -12.53 -32.25 -6.64
N ILE A 270 -12.49 -33.17 -7.62
CA ILE A 270 -13.67 -33.73 -8.32
C ILE A 270 -14.77 -34.20 -7.34
N CYS A 271 -14.40 -34.64 -6.13
CA CYS A 271 -15.33 -35.12 -5.10
C CYS A 271 -15.93 -34.02 -4.19
N GLN A 272 -15.48 -32.78 -4.31
CA GLN A 272 -15.90 -31.64 -3.46
C GLN A 272 -16.68 -30.57 -4.24
N CYS A 273 -17.04 -30.84 -5.50
CA CYS A 273 -17.84 -29.93 -6.31
C CYS A 273 -19.21 -29.70 -5.68
N GLN A 274 -19.35 -28.62 -4.90
CA GLN A 274 -20.66 -28.07 -4.61
C GLN A 274 -21.15 -27.32 -5.85
N GLU A 275 -22.42 -27.47 -6.20
CA GLU A 275 -23.02 -26.70 -7.29
C GLU A 275 -23.02 -25.20 -6.93
N GLY A 276 -22.24 -24.42 -7.68
CA GLY A 276 -22.22 -22.95 -7.64
C GLY A 276 -21.08 -22.32 -6.83
N LEU A 277 -21.02 -20.99 -6.89
CA LEU A 277 -19.98 -20.14 -6.25
C LEU A 277 -20.21 -19.89 -4.75
N ARG A 278 -20.92 -20.78 -4.05
CA ARG A 278 -21.43 -20.51 -2.69
C ARG A 278 -20.34 -20.46 -1.62
N CYS A 279 -19.28 -21.26 -1.75
CA CYS A 279 -18.15 -21.26 -0.81
C CYS A 279 -16.92 -21.96 -1.43
N PRO A 280 -15.69 -21.60 -1.00
CA PRO A 280 -14.47 -22.29 -1.43
C PRO A 280 -14.39 -23.73 -0.87
N PRO A 281 -13.75 -24.68 -1.58
CA PRO A 281 -13.09 -24.49 -2.88
C PRO A 281 -14.08 -24.45 -4.05
N PHE A 282 -13.63 -23.93 -5.20
CA PHE A 282 -14.46 -23.63 -6.38
C PHE A 282 -14.14 -24.56 -7.55
N ALA A 283 -15.14 -24.78 -8.42
CA ALA A 283 -14.94 -25.52 -9.67
C ALA A 283 -13.98 -24.79 -10.62
N LEU A 284 -13.39 -25.54 -11.55
CA LEU A 284 -12.59 -24.99 -12.65
C LEU A 284 -13.41 -23.95 -13.45
N GLU A 285 -12.72 -22.96 -14.00
CA GLU A 285 -13.31 -21.99 -14.93
C GLU A 285 -14.58 -21.30 -14.38
N SER A 286 -14.56 -20.91 -13.11
CA SER A 286 -15.74 -20.36 -12.41
C SER A 286 -15.78 -18.84 -12.34
N PHE A 287 -14.67 -18.15 -12.61
CA PHE A 287 -14.55 -16.69 -12.48
C PHE A 287 -14.31 -16.00 -13.80
N ASP A 288 -15.04 -14.91 -14.05
CA ASP A 288 -14.85 -14.05 -15.23
C ASP A 288 -13.53 -13.28 -15.12
N ARG A 289 -13.17 -12.89 -13.90
CA ARG A 289 -11.90 -12.20 -13.61
C ARG A 289 -11.31 -12.61 -12.28
N ILE A 290 -9.99 -12.57 -12.20
CA ILE A 290 -9.25 -12.88 -10.98
C ILE A 290 -8.22 -11.78 -10.71
N LEU A 291 -8.22 -11.27 -9.49
CA LEU A 291 -7.14 -10.45 -8.94
C LEU A 291 -6.26 -11.34 -8.05
N LEU A 292 -4.99 -11.41 -8.41
CA LEU A 292 -3.94 -12.03 -7.61
C LEU A 292 -2.96 -10.95 -7.14
N ASP A 293 -3.18 -10.48 -5.91
CA ASP A 293 -2.27 -9.61 -5.15
C ASP A 293 -1.57 -10.43 -4.05
N PRO A 294 -0.64 -11.33 -4.40
CA PRO A 294 -0.14 -12.31 -3.45
C PRO A 294 0.77 -11.66 -2.41
N PRO A 295 0.92 -12.29 -1.23
CA PRO A 295 2.00 -11.98 -0.31
C PRO A 295 3.34 -11.95 -1.06
N CYS A 296 4.08 -10.87 -0.87
CA CYS A 296 5.38 -10.65 -1.48
C CYS A 296 6.35 -10.09 -0.44
N SER A 297 7.60 -9.93 -0.85
CA SER A 297 8.64 -9.37 0.00
C SER A 297 8.39 -7.92 0.42
N GLY A 298 7.61 -7.14 -0.36
CA GLY A 298 7.26 -5.77 -0.01
C GLY A 298 8.43 -4.78 -0.09
N MET A 299 9.51 -5.13 -0.82
CA MET A 299 10.71 -4.28 -0.96
C MET A 299 10.48 -2.96 -1.69
N GLY A 300 9.28 -2.75 -2.26
CA GLY A 300 8.88 -1.51 -2.91
C GLY A 300 8.12 -0.55 -1.99
N GLN A 301 7.83 -0.92 -0.74
CA GLN A 301 7.07 -0.06 0.16
C GLN A 301 7.85 1.21 0.52
N ARG A 302 7.13 2.32 0.65
CA ARG A 302 7.71 3.64 0.95
C ARG A 302 6.89 4.36 2.05
N PRO A 303 7.54 5.06 2.99
CA PRO A 303 8.98 4.98 3.27
C PRO A 303 9.37 3.58 3.79
N CYS A 304 10.62 3.16 3.55
CA CYS A 304 11.23 1.93 4.05
C CYS A 304 12.57 2.26 4.71
N LEU A 305 12.57 2.37 6.04
CA LEU A 305 13.77 2.68 6.83
C LEU A 305 14.61 1.45 7.17
N ALA A 306 13.97 0.30 7.33
CA ALA A 306 14.61 -0.94 7.77
C ALA A 306 13.97 -2.15 7.07
N TYR A 307 14.79 -3.12 6.68
CA TYR A 307 14.34 -4.35 6.05
C TYR A 307 14.95 -5.57 6.74
N LYS A 308 14.13 -6.36 7.43
CA LYS A 308 14.59 -7.43 8.35
C LYS A 308 14.49 -8.84 7.78
N MET A 309 14.18 -8.98 6.50
CA MET A 309 13.94 -10.28 5.87
C MET A 309 15.25 -10.98 5.52
N SER A 310 15.35 -12.27 5.82
CA SER A 310 16.48 -13.11 5.41
C SER A 310 16.41 -13.43 3.91
N ALA A 311 17.57 -13.74 3.32
CA ALA A 311 17.63 -14.19 1.92
C ALA A 311 16.83 -15.49 1.66
N LYS A 312 16.68 -16.35 2.68
CA LYS A 312 15.87 -17.58 2.59
C LYS A 312 14.38 -17.25 2.52
N GLU A 313 13.90 -16.33 3.37
CA GLU A 313 12.51 -15.88 3.34
C GLU A 313 12.18 -15.20 2.01
N LEU A 314 13.07 -14.32 1.53
CA LEU A 314 12.93 -13.62 0.25
C LEU A 314 12.70 -14.58 -0.93
N ARG A 315 13.47 -15.67 -0.97
CA ARG A 315 13.34 -16.69 -2.02
C ARG A 315 12.07 -17.55 -1.91
N SER A 316 11.41 -17.58 -0.75
CA SER A 316 10.24 -18.44 -0.55
C SER A 316 8.97 -17.86 -1.21
N TYR A 317 8.89 -16.54 -1.36
CA TYR A 317 7.73 -15.85 -1.94
C TYR A 317 7.48 -16.24 -3.39
N SER A 318 8.50 -16.28 -4.25
CA SER A 318 8.30 -16.62 -5.66
C SER A 318 7.68 -18.01 -5.84
N CYS A 319 8.17 -19.02 -5.12
CA CYS A 319 7.62 -20.37 -5.15
C CYS A 319 6.18 -20.42 -4.63
N TYR A 320 5.86 -19.64 -3.59
CA TYR A 320 4.51 -19.55 -3.06
C TYR A 320 3.55 -18.87 -4.06
N GLN A 321 3.99 -17.78 -4.69
CA GLN A 321 3.23 -17.04 -5.69
C GLN A 321 2.90 -17.90 -6.92
N ARG A 322 3.82 -18.79 -7.35
CA ARG A 322 3.56 -19.74 -8.44
C ARG A 322 2.43 -20.71 -8.12
N LYS A 323 2.33 -21.20 -6.88
CA LYS A 323 1.21 -22.04 -6.44
C LYS A 323 -0.13 -21.29 -6.55
N LEU A 324 -0.14 -20.01 -6.19
CA LEU A 324 -1.33 -19.17 -6.34
C LEU A 324 -1.67 -18.89 -7.80
N LEU A 325 -0.68 -18.62 -8.65
CA LEU A 325 -0.85 -18.45 -10.10
C LEU A 325 -1.45 -19.71 -10.74
N SER A 326 -1.00 -20.91 -10.36
CA SER A 326 -1.58 -22.17 -10.83
C SER A 326 -3.05 -22.32 -10.48
N GLN A 327 -3.46 -21.88 -9.29
CA GLN A 327 -4.85 -21.92 -8.87
C GLN A 327 -5.67 -20.84 -9.59
N ALA A 328 -5.12 -19.64 -9.76
CA ALA A 328 -5.74 -18.57 -10.51
C ALA A 328 -6.06 -19.00 -11.95
N PHE A 329 -5.09 -19.60 -12.65
CA PHE A 329 -5.28 -20.10 -14.01
C PHE A 329 -6.44 -21.10 -14.11
N GLN A 330 -6.45 -22.12 -13.26
CA GLN A 330 -7.49 -23.16 -13.26
C GLN A 330 -8.89 -22.65 -12.95
N LEU A 331 -9.00 -21.59 -12.14
CA LEU A 331 -10.28 -20.99 -11.76
C LEU A 331 -10.80 -19.96 -12.76
N LEU A 332 -9.95 -19.50 -13.67
CA LEU A 332 -10.29 -18.47 -14.65
C LEU A 332 -11.06 -19.09 -15.81
N LYS A 333 -12.19 -18.48 -16.20
CA LYS A 333 -12.90 -18.86 -17.42
C LYS A 333 -12.05 -18.63 -18.67
N VAL A 334 -12.28 -19.42 -19.71
CA VAL A 334 -11.77 -19.13 -21.06
C VAL A 334 -12.21 -17.73 -21.49
N GLY A 335 -11.26 -16.91 -21.96
CA GLY A 335 -11.49 -15.50 -22.28
C GLY A 335 -11.49 -14.55 -21.07
N GLY A 336 -11.37 -15.08 -19.86
CA GLY A 336 -11.34 -14.33 -18.60
C GLY A 336 -10.05 -13.54 -18.41
N ILE A 337 -10.05 -12.61 -17.45
CA ILE A 337 -8.89 -11.74 -17.16
C ILE A 337 -8.27 -12.08 -15.80
N LEU A 338 -6.97 -12.32 -15.77
CA LEU A 338 -6.18 -12.43 -14.55
C LEU A 338 -5.25 -11.22 -14.40
N VAL A 339 -5.38 -10.47 -13.31
CA VAL A 339 -4.40 -9.45 -12.92
C VAL A 339 -3.48 -9.99 -11.84
N TYR A 340 -2.18 -10.05 -12.13
CA TYR A 340 -1.13 -10.34 -11.16
C TYR A 340 -0.45 -9.03 -10.76
N CYS A 341 -0.41 -8.71 -9.46
CA CYS A 341 0.27 -7.52 -8.98
C CYS A 341 1.04 -7.74 -7.68
N THR A 342 2.17 -7.07 -7.48
CA THR A 342 2.95 -7.15 -6.23
C THR A 342 3.44 -5.76 -5.80
N CYS A 343 3.73 -5.57 -4.52
CA CYS A 343 4.39 -4.35 -4.01
C CYS A 343 5.90 -4.53 -3.82
N THR A 344 6.54 -5.35 -4.66
CA THR A 344 8.00 -5.61 -4.61
C THR A 344 8.72 -5.25 -5.91
N LEU A 345 10.03 -5.10 -5.79
CA LEU A 345 10.96 -4.77 -6.87
C LEU A 345 11.78 -5.97 -7.35
N THR A 346 11.56 -7.18 -6.82
CA THR A 346 12.39 -8.33 -7.20
C THR A 346 11.96 -8.93 -8.53
N LEU A 347 12.94 -9.25 -9.38
CA LEU A 347 12.68 -9.95 -10.64
C LEU A 347 12.11 -11.35 -10.41
N SER A 348 12.48 -12.00 -9.30
CA SER A 348 12.03 -13.35 -8.93
C SER A 348 10.55 -13.45 -8.65
N GLU A 349 9.96 -12.39 -8.09
CA GLU A 349 8.54 -12.33 -7.79
C GLU A 349 7.74 -11.75 -8.96
N ASN A 350 8.37 -10.89 -9.78
CA ASN A 350 7.71 -10.24 -10.91
C ASN A 350 8.00 -10.95 -12.24
N GLU A 351 8.91 -10.42 -13.06
CA GLU A 351 9.10 -10.82 -14.46
C GLU A 351 9.42 -12.32 -14.63
N ARG A 352 10.13 -12.93 -13.67
CA ARG A 352 10.43 -14.38 -13.70
C ARG A 352 9.23 -15.26 -13.36
N ASN A 353 8.25 -14.76 -12.60
CA ASN A 353 7.00 -15.48 -12.41
C ASN A 353 6.11 -15.37 -13.64
N ILE A 354 6.15 -14.24 -14.35
CA ILE A 354 5.43 -14.08 -15.63
C ILE A 354 6.02 -15.00 -16.70
N SER A 355 7.34 -15.00 -16.86
CA SER A 355 8.04 -15.94 -17.75
C SER A 355 7.69 -17.40 -17.43
N TRP A 356 7.67 -17.75 -16.13
CA TRP A 356 7.24 -19.07 -15.68
C TRP A 356 5.78 -19.37 -16.04
N ALA A 357 4.85 -18.43 -15.82
CA ALA A 357 3.43 -18.62 -16.10
C ALA A 357 3.18 -18.84 -17.60
N LEU A 358 3.75 -18.00 -18.47
CA LEU A 358 3.63 -18.13 -19.93
C LEU A 358 4.23 -19.44 -20.45
N SER A 359 5.26 -19.96 -19.79
CA SER A 359 5.87 -21.23 -20.19
C SER A 359 5.06 -22.46 -19.73
N ASN A 360 4.34 -22.36 -18.61
CA ASN A 360 3.59 -23.49 -18.03
C ASN A 360 2.12 -23.50 -18.45
N TYR A 361 1.59 -22.35 -18.89
CA TYR A 361 0.21 -22.17 -19.32
C TYR A 361 0.22 -21.44 -20.67
N PRO A 362 0.46 -22.16 -21.79
CA PRO A 362 0.50 -21.57 -23.12
C PRO A 362 -0.82 -20.89 -23.54
N GLU A 363 -1.92 -21.21 -22.87
CA GLU A 363 -3.23 -20.60 -23.03
C GLU A 363 -3.29 -19.17 -22.47
N LEU A 364 -2.34 -18.78 -21.59
CA LEU A 364 -2.26 -17.42 -21.08
C LEU A 364 -1.54 -16.50 -22.07
N GLU A 365 -2.21 -15.42 -22.44
CA GLU A 365 -1.66 -14.36 -23.26
C GLU A 365 -1.51 -13.05 -22.48
N LEU A 366 -0.40 -12.34 -22.70
CA LEU A 366 -0.22 -11.00 -22.15
C LEU A 366 -1.13 -10.01 -22.85
N CYS A 367 -1.81 -9.18 -22.06
CA CYS A 367 -2.67 -8.12 -22.56
C CYS A 367 -2.09 -6.74 -22.28
N ASN A 368 -2.39 -5.81 -23.18
CA ASN A 368 -2.18 -4.40 -22.92
C ASN A 368 -3.00 -3.95 -21.71
N GLN A 369 -2.41 -3.07 -20.91
CA GLN A 369 -3.00 -2.54 -19.70
C GLN A 369 -3.52 -1.13 -19.95
N SER A 370 -4.69 -0.82 -19.41
CA SER A 370 -5.22 0.54 -19.37
C SER A 370 -5.77 0.81 -17.96
N PRO A 371 -5.32 1.88 -17.28
CA PRO A 371 -4.30 2.83 -17.72
C PRO A 371 -2.87 2.25 -17.62
N TYR A 372 -1.96 2.79 -18.44
CA TYR A 372 -0.52 2.48 -18.40
C TYR A 372 0.25 3.70 -17.87
N LEU A 373 0.51 3.72 -16.57
CA LEU A 373 1.16 4.84 -15.86
C LEU A 373 2.60 4.52 -15.42
N GLY A 374 2.94 3.24 -15.29
CA GLY A 374 4.28 2.77 -14.95
C GLY A 374 5.28 2.82 -16.11
N CYS A 375 6.40 2.13 -15.93
CA CYS A 375 7.41 1.86 -16.93
C CYS A 375 7.27 0.40 -17.43
N PRO A 376 7.89 0.07 -18.58
CA PRO A 376 8.06 -1.32 -19.01
C PRO A 376 8.68 -2.21 -17.93
N GLY A 377 8.34 -3.50 -18.00
CA GLY A 377 9.03 -4.53 -17.23
C GLY A 377 10.47 -4.73 -17.70
N ILE A 378 11.24 -5.47 -16.91
CA ILE A 378 12.63 -5.79 -17.23
C ILE A 378 12.67 -7.09 -18.06
N GLN A 379 13.38 -7.07 -19.19
CA GLN A 379 13.61 -8.27 -19.99
C GLN A 379 14.38 -9.32 -19.17
N VAL A 380 13.87 -10.55 -19.15
CA VAL A 380 14.48 -11.71 -18.48
C VAL A 380 14.41 -12.93 -19.39
N GLU A 381 15.12 -14.00 -19.03
CA GLU A 381 15.02 -15.28 -19.75
C GLU A 381 13.57 -15.78 -19.81
N GLY A 382 13.13 -16.19 -21.00
CA GLY A 382 11.75 -16.62 -21.27
C GLY A 382 10.72 -15.47 -21.38
N LEU A 383 11.14 -14.20 -21.34
CA LEU A 383 10.29 -13.04 -21.57
C LEU A 383 10.91 -12.11 -22.61
N ASN A 384 10.32 -12.03 -23.79
CA ASN A 384 10.84 -11.17 -24.86
C ASN A 384 10.57 -9.68 -24.60
N LYS A 385 11.13 -8.80 -25.44
CA LYS A 385 11.04 -7.34 -25.26
C LYS A 385 9.61 -6.81 -25.35
N ASP A 386 8.80 -7.31 -26.28
CA ASP A 386 7.41 -6.86 -26.48
C ASP A 386 6.51 -7.31 -25.32
N GLN A 387 6.74 -8.53 -24.84
CA GLN A 387 6.13 -9.04 -23.62
C GLN A 387 6.53 -8.18 -22.41
N ALA A 388 7.81 -7.84 -22.26
CA ALA A 388 8.28 -6.96 -21.19
C ALA A 388 7.66 -5.56 -21.26
N ASN A 389 7.47 -5.01 -22.46
CA ASN A 389 6.80 -3.72 -22.68
C ASN A 389 5.31 -3.74 -22.29
N SER A 390 4.66 -4.91 -22.35
CA SER A 390 3.26 -5.08 -21.94
C SER A 390 3.08 -5.12 -20.42
N LEU A 391 4.18 -5.28 -19.67
CA LEU A 391 4.19 -5.22 -18.20
C LEU A 391 4.22 -3.77 -17.71
N GLN A 392 3.78 -3.55 -16.48
CA GLN A 392 3.77 -2.23 -15.85
C GLN A 392 4.49 -2.27 -14.50
N ARG A 393 5.65 -1.60 -14.44
CA ARG A 393 6.53 -1.50 -13.27
C ARG A 393 6.63 -0.07 -12.81
N PHE A 394 6.35 0.19 -11.54
CA PHE A 394 6.56 1.52 -10.97
C PHE A 394 7.94 1.58 -10.31
N ASP A 395 8.93 2.07 -11.04
CA ASP A 395 10.32 2.18 -10.57
C ASP A 395 10.56 3.51 -9.84
N PRO A 396 10.93 3.51 -8.55
CA PRO A 396 11.15 4.73 -7.77
C PRO A 396 12.37 5.54 -8.20
N ILE A 397 13.33 4.97 -8.93
CA ILE A 397 14.49 5.73 -9.43
C ILE A 397 14.04 6.76 -10.47
N ASN A 398 13.16 6.36 -11.39
CA ASN A 398 12.60 7.24 -12.41
C ASN A 398 11.65 8.30 -11.81
N ILE A 399 11.33 8.18 -10.52
CA ILE A 399 10.48 9.09 -9.75
C ILE A 399 11.31 10.23 -9.10
N ALA A 400 12.60 10.01 -8.83
CA ALA A 400 13.44 10.98 -8.12
C ALA A 400 13.81 12.21 -8.98
N ASP A 401 14.08 12.01 -10.28
CA ASP A 401 14.36 13.12 -11.21
C ASP A 401 13.11 13.95 -11.54
N SER A 402 11.92 13.39 -11.34
CA SER A 402 10.63 14.05 -11.59
C SER A 402 10.13 14.87 -10.39
N ILE A 403 10.61 14.60 -9.17
CA ILE A 403 10.33 15.39 -7.95
C ILE A 403 11.00 16.78 -8.00
N LEU A 404 12.18 16.90 -8.62
CA LEU A 404 12.86 18.19 -8.80
C LEU A 404 12.19 19.10 -9.84
N ARG A 405 11.39 18.54 -10.76
CA ARG A 405 10.68 19.27 -11.81
C ARG A 405 9.23 19.63 -11.45
N TYR A 406 8.76 19.29 -10.25
CA TYR A 406 7.38 19.51 -9.79
C TYR A 406 6.87 20.95 -9.94
N HIS A 407 7.78 21.94 -9.89
CA HIS A 407 7.43 23.35 -10.07
C HIS A 407 7.16 23.75 -11.53
N GLU A 408 7.42 22.89 -12.52
CA GLU A 408 7.40 23.27 -13.94
C GLU A 408 6.21 22.71 -14.74
N SER A 409 5.64 21.53 -14.42
CA SER A 409 4.60 20.93 -15.28
C SER A 409 3.73 19.81 -14.63
N PRO A 410 2.61 20.16 -13.95
CA PRO A 410 1.65 19.27 -13.23
C PRO A 410 1.13 18.01 -13.95
N GLY A 411 1.28 17.90 -15.26
CA GLY A 411 0.66 16.87 -16.10
C GLY A 411 1.43 15.56 -16.27
N GLU A 412 2.69 15.45 -15.81
CA GLU A 412 3.53 14.25 -16.02
C GLU A 412 3.63 13.33 -14.79
N TYR A 413 2.91 13.64 -13.70
CA TYR A 413 3.21 13.13 -12.36
C TYR A 413 2.33 11.94 -11.92
N PHE A 414 2.60 10.72 -12.42
CA PHE A 414 1.80 9.51 -12.09
C PHE A 414 2.56 8.34 -11.48
N ARG A 415 3.73 8.57 -10.92
CA ARG A 415 4.58 7.50 -10.40
C ARG A 415 5.00 7.88 -8.99
N SER A 416 4.19 7.55 -7.98
CA SER A 416 4.51 7.88 -6.58
C SER A 416 4.99 6.67 -5.78
N GLU A 417 4.75 5.44 -6.22
CA GLU A 417 4.91 4.23 -5.39
C GLU A 417 5.31 3.01 -6.20
N CYS A 418 6.01 2.07 -5.57
CA CYS A 418 6.46 0.85 -6.24
C CYS A 418 5.42 -0.24 -6.14
N THR A 419 4.91 -0.64 -7.29
CA THR A 419 4.12 -1.86 -7.45
C THR A 419 4.38 -2.32 -8.87
N TYR A 420 4.10 -3.59 -9.10
CA TYR A 420 4.13 -4.21 -10.41
C TYR A 420 2.71 -4.67 -10.69
N SER A 421 2.16 -4.36 -11.86
CA SER A 421 0.84 -4.84 -12.27
C SER A 421 0.92 -5.46 -13.66
N MET A 422 0.14 -6.49 -13.86
CA MET A 422 0.10 -7.22 -15.11
C MET A 422 -1.28 -7.77 -15.39
N LYS A 423 -1.62 -7.94 -16.68
CA LYS A 423 -2.91 -8.45 -17.13
C LYS A 423 -2.69 -9.61 -18.10
N PHE A 424 -3.23 -10.77 -17.76
CA PHE A 424 -3.35 -11.91 -18.64
C PHE A 424 -4.80 -12.02 -19.15
N LYS A 425 -4.95 -12.61 -20.33
CA LYS A 425 -6.20 -13.18 -20.81
C LYS A 425 -5.97 -14.66 -21.08
N SER A 426 -6.89 -15.51 -20.61
CA SER A 426 -6.92 -16.94 -20.91
C SER A 426 -7.72 -17.25 -22.16
#